data_AF-A0A7X1A0S6-F1
#
_entry.id   AF-A0A7X1A0S6-F1
#
_cell.length_a   1.000
_cell.length_b   1.000
_cell.length_c   1.000
_cell.angle_alpha   90.00
_cell.angle_beta   90.00
_cell.angle_gamma   90.00
#
_symmetry.space_group_name_H-M   'P 1'
#
loop_
_entity.id
_entity.type
_entity.pdbx_description
1 polymer ?
#
loop_
_entity_poly.entity_id
_entity_poly.type
_entity_poly.pdbx_seq_one_letter_code
_entity_poly.pdbx_strand_id
1 'polypeptide(L)' 'MNETTQRKNRLVPYETIVAASEGDIEAVGAVLDHYAGYITTLSTRVLFDEYGNPHVCVDEDLRRRIEAKLVSKLLLFNAS' A
#
# COMPACT_ATOMS: atom_id res chain seq x y z
N MET A 1 -12.57 -3.40 -24.37
CA MET A 1 -11.34 -2.97 -23.66
C MET A 1 -11.03 -4.04 -22.63
N ASN A 2 -10.07 -4.88 -22.98
CA ASN A 2 -9.79 -6.20 -22.43
C ASN A 2 -8.39 -6.20 -21.80
N GLU A 3 -8.29 -5.80 -20.53
CA GLU A 3 -7.08 -6.03 -19.75
C GLU A 3 -7.45 -6.66 -18.40
N THR A 4 -7.92 -7.90 -18.47
CA THR A 4 -7.75 -8.87 -17.39
C THR A 4 -6.27 -9.19 -17.25
N THR A 5 -5.50 -8.29 -16.65
CA THR A 5 -4.10 -8.58 -16.30
C THR A 5 -4.10 -9.16 -14.89
N GLN A 6 -4.03 -10.48 -14.83
CA GLN A 6 -3.66 -11.24 -13.64
C GLN A 6 -2.61 -10.45 -12.84
N ARG A 7 -2.97 -9.92 -11.67
CA ARG A 7 -1.99 -9.46 -10.69
C ARG A 7 -1.28 -10.71 -10.14
N LYS A 8 -0.47 -11.36 -10.98
CA LYS A 8 0.57 -12.26 -10.50
C LYS A 8 1.39 -11.41 -9.55
N ASN A 9 1.44 -11.86 -8.31
CA ASN A 9 2.15 -11.30 -7.16
C ASN A 9 3.65 -11.15 -7.48
N ARG A 10 3.99 -10.24 -8.40
CA ARG A 10 5.34 -9.96 -8.85
C ARG A 10 5.97 -9.17 -7.72
N LEU A 11 6.84 -9.85 -6.97
CA LEU A 11 7.63 -9.23 -5.92
C LEU A 11 8.27 -7.95 -6.45
N VAL A 12 8.34 -6.94 -5.59
CA VAL A 12 9.14 -5.75 -5.87
C VAL A 12 10.60 -6.20 -6.07
N PRO A 13 11.27 -5.80 -7.17
CA PRO A 13 12.69 -6.13 -7.37
C PRO A 13 13.53 -5.68 -6.18
N TYR A 14 14.54 -6.47 -5.80
CA TYR A 14 15.42 -6.13 -4.68
C TYR A 14 16.08 -4.75 -4.89
N GLU A 15 16.55 -4.47 -6.10
CA GLU A 15 17.15 -3.18 -6.45
C GLU A 15 16.22 -1.99 -6.17
N THR A 16 14.91 -2.14 -6.42
CA THR A 16 13.91 -1.13 -6.08
C THR A 16 13.76 -0.97 -4.57
N ILE A 17 13.83 -2.06 -3.79
CA ILE A 17 13.79 -1.98 -2.33
C ILE A 17 15.04 -1.28 -1.78
N VAL A 18 16.22 -1.57 -2.35
CA VAL A 18 17.47 -0.89 -1.97
C VAL A 18 17.40 0.60 -2.28
N ALA A 19 17.07 0.97 -3.51
CA ALA A 19 16.94 2.38 -3.90
C ALA A 19 15.93 3.13 -3.01
N ALA A 20 14.80 2.48 -2.70
CA ALA A 20 13.81 3.07 -1.81
C ALA A 20 14.30 3.22 -0.36
N SER A 21 15.14 2.28 0.13
CA SER A 21 15.78 2.39 1.46
C SER A 21 16.81 3.52 1.53
N GLU A 22 17.40 3.90 0.39
CA GLU A 22 18.30 5.05 0.26
C GLU A 22 17.55 6.38 0.07
N GLY A 23 16.22 6.35 -0.01
CA GLY A 23 15.38 7.54 -0.12
C GLY A 23 15.01 7.95 -1.54
N ASP A 24 15.20 7.08 -2.53
CA ASP A 24 14.74 7.33 -3.90
C ASP A 24 13.20 7.42 -3.95
N ILE A 25 12.70 8.60 -4.36
CA ILE A 25 11.27 8.91 -4.33
C ILE A 25 10.47 8.05 -5.32
N GLU A 26 11.03 7.77 -6.49
CA GLU A 26 10.37 6.93 -7.50
C GLU A 26 10.29 5.48 -7.03
N ALA A 27 11.35 4.97 -6.41
CA ALA A 27 11.39 3.63 -5.85
C ALA A 27 10.44 3.48 -4.64
N VAL A 28 10.37 4.48 -3.76
CA VAL A 28 9.37 4.52 -2.67
C VAL A 28 7.95 4.51 -3.24
N GLY A 29 7.69 5.32 -4.27
CA GLY A 29 6.40 5.34 -4.98
C GLY A 29 6.04 3.97 -5.56
N ALA A 30 6.99 3.31 -6.24
CA ALA A 30 6.80 1.98 -6.81
C ALA A 30 6.48 0.91 -5.75
N VAL A 31 7.12 0.99 -4.56
CA VAL A 31 6.80 0.11 -3.43
C VAL A 31 5.38 0.38 -2.90
N LEU A 32 5.00 1.65 -2.73
CA LEU A 32 3.65 2.01 -2.29
C LEU A 32 2.57 1.55 -3.28
N ASP A 33 2.79 1.77 -4.58
CA ASP A 33 1.87 1.35 -5.63
C ASP A 33 1.70 -0.17 -5.67
N HIS A 34 2.79 -0.92 -5.46
CA HIS A 34 2.74 -2.37 -5.36
C HIS A 34 1.83 -2.84 -4.20
N TYR A 35 1.93 -2.20 -3.03
CA TYR A 35 1.14 -2.56 -1.86
C TYR A 35 -0.22 -1.84 -1.75
N ALA A 36 -0.54 -0.89 -2.64
CA ALA A 36 -1.72 -0.03 -2.55
C ALA A 36 -3.04 -0.82 -2.38
N GLY A 37 -3.19 -1.93 -3.11
CA GLY A 37 -4.36 -2.80 -2.98
C GLY A 37 -4.46 -3.46 -1.61
N TYR A 38 -3.35 -3.98 -1.09
CA TYR A 38 -3.29 -4.60 0.23
C TYR A 38 -3.55 -3.59 1.35
N ILE A 39 -2.95 -2.41 1.24
CA ILE A 39 -3.17 -1.29 2.17
C ILE A 39 -4.64 -0.88 2.16
N THR A 40 -5.25 -0.77 0.97
CA THR A 40 -6.67 -0.43 0.84
C THR A 40 -7.53 -1.45 1.56
N THR A 41 -7.30 -2.76 1.36
CA THR A 41 -8.03 -3.82 2.07
C THR A 41 -7.86 -3.71 3.59
N LEU A 42 -6.64 -3.54 4.09
CA LEU A 42 -6.39 -3.39 5.53
C LEU A 42 -6.98 -2.10 6.13
N SER A 43 -7.23 -1.10 5.29
CA SER A 43 -7.80 0.19 5.67
C SER A 43 -9.32 0.22 5.55
N THR A 44 -9.97 -0.89 5.19
CA THR A 44 -11.43 -0.93 5.09
C THR A 44 -12.08 -1.10 6.47
N ARG A 45 -13.20 -0.40 6.67
CA ARG A 45 -14.09 -0.56 7.83
C ARG A 45 -15.53 -0.62 7.37
N VAL A 46 -16.35 -1.29 8.15
CA VAL A 46 -17.81 -1.29 7.97
C VAL A 46 -18.39 -0.17 8.83
N LEU A 47 -19.06 0.76 8.18
CA LEU A 47 -19.84 1.83 8.81
C LEU A 47 -21.32 1.49 8.65
N PHE A 48 -22.16 1.95 9.58
CA PHE A 48 -23.61 1.77 9.47
C PHE A 48 -24.25 3.12 9.17
N ASP A 49 -25.19 3.13 8.22
CA ASP A 49 -26.00 4.33 7.97
C ASP A 49 -27.10 4.50 9.03
N GLU A 50 -27.90 5.57 8.89
CA GLU A 50 -29.00 5.90 9.82
C GLU A 50 -30.10 4.84 9.88
N TYR A 51 -30.16 3.96 8.88
CA TYR A 51 -31.11 2.85 8.80
C TYR A 51 -30.49 1.52 9.26
N GLY A 52 -29.23 1.54 9.70
CA GLY A 52 -28.51 0.36 10.17
C GLY A 52 -27.94 -0.52 9.05
N ASN A 53 -27.87 -0.04 7.80
CA ASN A 53 -27.27 -0.82 6.71
C ASN A 53 -25.74 -0.70 6.73
N PRO A 54 -24.99 -1.80 6.53
CA PRO A 54 -23.55 -1.78 6.49
C PRO A 54 -23.01 -1.24 5.15
N HIS A 55 -22.07 -0.30 5.23
CA HIS A 55 -21.32 0.26 4.11
C HIS A 55 -19.84 0.04 4.33
N VAL A 56 -19.16 -0.53 3.33
CA VAL A 56 -17.71 -0.71 3.37
C VAL A 56 -17.07 0.58 2.86
N CYS A 57 -16.25 1.20 3.71
CA CYS A 57 -15.53 2.41 3.36
C CYS A 57 -14.04 2.25 3.69
N VAL A 58 -13.20 2.93 2.93
CA VAL A 58 -11.78 3.05 3.25
C VAL A 58 -11.63 4.14 4.33
N ASP A 59 -11.04 3.78 5.46
CA ASP A 59 -10.60 4.71 6.48
C ASP A 59 -9.28 5.35 6.01
N GLU A 60 -9.37 6.56 5.47
CA GLU A 60 -8.24 7.28 4.89
C GLU A 60 -7.16 7.64 5.93
N ASP A 61 -7.53 7.82 7.20
CA ASP A 61 -6.56 8.04 8.28
C ASP A 61 -5.78 6.76 8.58
N LEU A 62 -6.47 5.62 8.63
CA LEU A 62 -5.83 4.31 8.77
C LEU A 62 -4.92 4.00 7.59
N ARG A 63 -5.37 4.28 6.36
CA ARG A 63 -4.60 4.13 5.13
C ARG A 63 -3.29 4.92 5.19
N ARG A 64 -3.37 6.23 5.46
CA ARG A 64 -2.20 7.10 5.59
C ARG A 64 -1.23 6.62 6.67
N ARG A 65 -1.75 6.11 7.79
CA ARG A 65 -0.91 5.56 8.86
C ARG A 65 -0.19 4.28 8.44
N ILE A 66 -0.82 3.42 7.64
CA ILE A 66 -0.18 2.21 7.11
C ILE A 66 0.89 2.59 6.08
N GLU A 67 0.58 3.49 5.14
CA GLU A 67 1.54 4.01 4.15
C GLU A 67 2.77 4.62 4.83
N ALA A 68 2.56 5.51 5.81
CA ALA A 68 3.65 6.14 6.56
C ALA A 68 4.53 5.13 7.32
N LYS A 69 3.92 4.10 7.92
CA LYS A 69 4.66 3.02 8.57
C LYS A 69 5.47 2.19 7.60
N LEU A 70 4.93 1.92 6.40
CA LEU A 70 5.65 1.20 5.36
C LEU A 70 6.88 1.99 4.90
N VAL A 71 6.72 3.27 4.57
CA VAL A 71 7.84 4.16 4.22
C VAL A 71 8.87 4.22 5.34
N SER A 72 8.43 4.40 6.59
CA SER A 72 9.34 4.44 7.75
C SER A 72 10.16 3.15 7.89
N LYS A 73 9.52 1.99 7.68
CA LYS A 73 10.22 0.69 7.73
C LYS A 73 11.15 0.46 6.55
N LEU A 74 10.80 1.00 5.38
CA LEU A 74 11.62 0.94 4.18
C LEU A 74 12.90 1.77 4.34
N LEU A 75 12.80 2.98 4.90
CA LEU A 75 13.98 3.84 5.19
C LEU A 75 14.85 3.30 6.32
N LEU A 76 14.29 2.48 7.22
CA LEU A 76 15.04 1.78 8.28
C LEU A 76 15.58 0.42 7.80
N PHE A 77 15.24 -0.01 6.59
CA PHE A 77 15.68 -1.28 6.05
C PHE A 77 17.18 -1.20 5.77
N ASN A 78 17.96 -2.04 6.46
CA ASN A 78 19.38 -2.14 6.16
C ASN A 78 19.58 -3.13 5.00
N ALA A 79 19.89 -2.60 3.82
CA ALA A 79 20.22 -3.38 2.64
C ALA A 79 21.72 -3.79 2.56
N SER A 80 22.54 -3.34 3.52
CA SER A 80 23.99 -3.59 3.61
C SER A 80 24.37 -4.75 4.53
#